data_AF-A0A8D7ZS86-F1
#
_entry.id   AF-A0A8D7ZS86-F1
#
_cell.length_a   1.000
_cell.length_b   1.000
_cell.length_c   1.000
_cell.angle_alpha   90.00
_cell.angle_beta   90.00
_cell.angle_gamma   90.00
#
_symmetry.space_group_name_H-M   'P 1'
#
loop_
_entity.id
_entity.type
_entity.pdbx_description
1 polymer ?
#
loop_
_entity_poly.entity_id
_entity_poly.type
_entity_poly.pdbx_seq_one_letter_code
_entity_poly.pdbx_strand_id
1 'polypeptide(L)'
;VLGVVVLTDYNNKTYTINDVSFDTNPQSTFETKNGKTSFVEYYQQRYNIRIRDAQQPMLLSRAKKRDLRAGGCELMALVPELCRVTGLTDQMRSDFRMMKAMSDHTRLNPDRRIERLNTFNNRLQTCPESADVFKIWQM
;
A
#
# COMPACT_ATOMS: atom_id res chain seq x y z
N VAL A 1 -10.51 7.16 -10.95
CA VAL A 1 -9.88 6.75 -9.67
C VAL A 1 -10.50 5.47 -9.11
N LEU A 2 -11.80 5.22 -9.33
CA LEU A 2 -12.43 3.95 -8.98
C LEU A 2 -11.73 2.76 -9.64
N GLY A 3 -11.58 1.67 -8.89
CA GLY A 3 -10.89 0.44 -9.32
C GLY A 3 -9.36 0.48 -9.21
N VAL A 4 -8.77 1.64 -8.91
CA VAL A 4 -7.32 1.79 -8.77
C VAL A 4 -6.85 1.27 -7.42
N VAL A 5 -5.65 0.68 -7.38
CA VAL A 5 -4.99 0.28 -6.14
C VAL A 5 -4.10 1.42 -5.65
N VAL A 6 -4.33 1.85 -4.41
CA VAL A 6 -3.51 2.84 -3.72
C VAL A 6 -2.66 2.20 -2.63
N LEU A 7 -1.47 2.74 -2.40
CA LEU A 7 -0.57 2.41 -1.30
C LEU A 7 -0.68 3.51 -0.25
N THR A 8 -0.81 3.13 1.01
CA THR A 8 -0.71 4.05 2.14
C THR A 8 0.71 4.07 2.67
N ASP A 9 1.38 5.22 2.61
CA ASP A 9 2.81 5.35 2.92
C ASP A 9 3.16 5.02 4.37
N TYR A 10 2.21 5.23 5.30
CA TYR A 10 2.44 5.08 6.74
C TYR A 10 2.47 3.61 7.22
N ASN A 11 2.01 2.66 6.42
CA ASN A 11 1.99 1.24 6.79
C ASN A 11 2.33 0.29 5.63
N ASN A 12 2.65 0.83 4.45
CA ASN A 12 2.91 0.10 3.21
C ASN A 12 1.82 -0.93 2.84
N LYS A 13 0.55 -0.65 3.19
CA LYS A 13 -0.59 -1.47 2.80
C LYS A 13 -1.25 -0.94 1.54
N THR A 14 -1.75 -1.86 0.73
CA THR A 14 -2.44 -1.53 -0.51
C THR A 14 -3.95 -1.73 -0.36
N TYR A 15 -4.72 -0.77 -0.87
CA TYR A 15 -6.18 -0.77 -0.85
C TYR A 15 -6.73 -0.54 -2.24
N THR A 16 -7.80 -1.25 -2.62
CA THR A 16 -8.51 -1.00 -3.88
C THR A 16 -9.61 0.00 -3.64
N ILE A 17 -9.63 1.10 -4.38
CA ILE A 17 -10.66 2.14 -4.22
C ILE A 17 -11.94 1.70 -4.91
N ASN A 18 -13.02 1.61 -4.15
CA ASN A 18 -14.34 1.23 -4.65
C ASN A 18 -15.24 2.43 -4.86
N ASP A 19 -15.11 3.45 -4.01
CA ASP A 19 -15.92 4.67 -4.10
C ASP A 19 -15.17 5.88 -3.53
N VAL A 20 -15.73 7.08 -3.72
CA VAL A 20 -15.24 8.34 -3.13
C VAL A 20 -16.42 9.01 -2.43
N SER A 21 -16.29 9.23 -1.12
CA SER A 21 -17.28 9.95 -0.33
C SER A 21 -16.95 11.43 -0.28
N PHE A 22 -17.88 12.27 -0.73
CA PHE A 22 -17.80 13.73 -0.63
C PHE A 22 -18.50 14.28 0.61
N ASP A 23 -19.35 13.46 1.24
CA ASP A 23 -20.07 13.83 2.47
C ASP A 23 -19.19 13.71 3.72
N THR A 24 -18.13 12.91 3.65
CA THR A 24 -17.17 12.71 4.74
C THR A 24 -15.84 13.36 4.42
N ASN A 25 -15.20 13.90 5.46
CA ASN A 25 -13.93 14.61 5.37
C ASN A 25 -12.99 14.19 6.53
N PRO A 26 -11.71 14.56 6.50
CA PRO A 26 -10.78 14.25 7.60
C PRO A 26 -11.20 14.73 8.99
N GLN A 27 -12.05 15.77 9.10
CA GLN A 27 -12.59 16.24 10.38
C GLN A 27 -13.71 15.35 10.92
N SER A 28 -14.29 14.50 10.06
CA SER A 28 -15.30 13.54 10.45
C SER A 28 -14.74 12.54 11.46
N THR A 29 -15.61 12.07 12.34
CA THR A 29 -15.25 11.20 13.46
C THR A 29 -15.69 9.78 13.20
N PHE A 30 -14.90 8.82 13.68
CA PHE A 30 -15.21 7.40 13.59
C PHE A 30 -14.97 6.73 14.94
N GLU A 31 -15.63 5.59 15.14
CA GLU A 31 -15.48 4.80 16.36
C GLU A 31 -14.21 3.95 16.29
N THR A 32 -13.33 4.14 17.27
CA THR A 32 -12.18 3.28 17.51
C THR A 32 -12.40 2.46 18.79
N LYS A 33 -11.56 1.44 19.00
CA LYS A 33 -11.56 0.67 20.25
C LYS A 33 -11.36 1.52 21.51
N ASN A 34 -10.72 2.68 21.37
CA ASN A 34 -10.38 3.58 22.47
C ASN A 34 -11.36 4.76 22.60
N GLY A 35 -12.42 4.80 21.76
CA GLY A 35 -13.39 5.88 21.74
C GLY A 35 -13.56 6.52 20.36
N LYS A 36 -14.37 7.58 20.30
CA LYS A 36 -14.65 8.35 19.08
C LYS A 36 -13.51 9.34 18.83
N THR A 37 -12.88 9.29 17.66
CA THR A 37 -11.75 10.16 17.29
C THR A 37 -11.90 10.61 15.84
N SER A 38 -11.40 11.81 15.52
CA SER A 38 -11.37 12.29 14.13
C SER A 38 -10.27 11.62 13.31
N PHE A 39 -10.37 11.60 11.98
CA PHE A 39 -9.28 11.07 11.15
C PHE A 39 -8.00 11.88 11.35
N VAL A 40 -8.08 13.22 11.43
CA VAL A 40 -6.92 14.10 11.68
C VAL A 40 -6.20 13.72 12.96
N GLU A 41 -6.91 13.62 14.09
CA GLU A 41 -6.31 13.28 15.38
C GLU A 41 -5.74 11.86 15.36
N TYR A 42 -6.45 10.92 14.75
CA TYR A 42 -6.00 9.53 14.67
C TYR A 42 -4.67 9.40 13.91
N TYR A 43 -4.55 10.05 12.74
CA TYR A 43 -3.30 10.00 11.96
C TYR A 43 -2.16 10.77 12.65
N GLN A 44 -2.47 11.86 13.35
CA GLN A 44 -1.50 12.61 14.14
C GLN A 44 -1.00 11.79 15.35
N GLN A 45 -1.87 11.14 16.10
CA GLN A 45 -1.48 10.38 17.30
C GLN A 45 -0.79 9.06 16.95
N ARG A 46 -1.29 8.32 15.96
CA ARG A 46 -0.80 6.98 15.64
C ARG A 46 0.44 6.97 14.75
N TYR A 47 0.52 7.91 13.82
CA TYR A 47 1.57 7.94 12.80
C TYR A 47 2.38 9.24 12.81
N ASN A 48 2.03 10.22 13.65
CA ASN A 48 2.64 11.55 13.69
C ASN A 48 2.57 12.29 12.33
N ILE A 49 1.46 12.11 11.61
CA ILE A 49 1.24 12.72 10.31
C ILE A 49 0.17 13.81 10.40
N ARG A 50 0.53 15.01 9.96
CA ARG A 50 -0.38 16.15 9.85
C ARG A 50 -1.03 16.19 8.47
N ILE A 51 -2.36 16.08 8.44
CA ILE A 51 -3.17 16.29 7.23
C ILE A 51 -3.21 17.80 6.93
N ARG A 52 -2.88 18.19 5.70
CA ARG A 52 -2.83 19.61 5.29
C ARG A 52 -4.21 20.13 4.89
N ASP A 53 -4.94 19.33 4.12
CA ASP A 53 -6.29 19.67 3.68
C ASP A 53 -7.35 18.93 4.51
N ALA A 54 -8.07 19.65 5.35
CA ALA A 54 -9.10 19.09 6.22
C ALA A 54 -10.47 18.94 5.54
N GLN A 55 -10.66 19.51 4.35
CA GLN A 55 -11.92 19.49 3.59
C GLN A 55 -11.89 18.53 2.40
N GLN A 56 -10.76 17.86 2.15
CA GLN A 56 -10.65 16.86 1.09
C GLN A 56 -11.70 15.73 1.25
N PRO A 57 -12.19 15.16 0.13
CA PRO A 57 -13.07 13.99 0.17
C PRO A 57 -12.32 12.77 0.70
N MET A 58 -13.07 11.72 1.04
CA MET A 58 -12.50 10.46 1.55
C MET A 58 -12.61 9.34 0.52
N LEU A 59 -11.59 8.49 0.41
CA LEU A 59 -11.61 7.31 -0.45
C LEU A 59 -12.20 6.14 0.31
N LEU A 60 -13.16 5.44 -0.27
CA LEU A 60 -13.77 4.25 0.32
C LEU A 60 -13.21 2.99 -0.33
N SER A 61 -12.71 2.09 0.51
CA SER A 61 -12.24 0.77 0.11
C SER A 61 -13.05 -0.30 0.84
N ARG A 62 -13.57 -1.28 0.10
CA ARG A 62 -14.27 -2.42 0.67
C ARG A 62 -13.26 -3.50 1.04
N ALA A 63 -13.34 -4.00 2.27
CA ALA A 63 -12.47 -5.08 2.72
C ALA A 63 -12.71 -6.36 1.89
N LYS A 64 -11.64 -7.13 1.64
CA LYS A 64 -11.78 -8.42 0.95
C LYS A 64 -12.56 -9.39 1.85
N LYS A 65 -13.27 -10.36 1.24
CA LYS A 65 -14.04 -11.39 1.99
C LYS A 65 -13.21 -12.13 3.06
N ARG A 66 -11.88 -12.24 2.85
CA ARG A 66 -10.94 -12.81 3.84
C ARG A 66 -10.81 -11.94 5.09
N ASP A 67 -10.76 -10.63 4.93
CA ASP A 67 -10.59 -9.67 6.02
C ASP A 67 -11.90 -9.49 6.82
N LEU A 68 -13.05 -9.56 6.13
CA LEU A 68 -14.37 -9.61 6.75
C LEU A 68 -14.51 -10.82 7.70
N ARG A 69 -14.04 -12.01 7.28
CA ARG A 69 -14.05 -13.22 8.12
C ARG A 69 -13.12 -13.11 9.33
N ALA A 70 -12.11 -12.25 9.26
CA ALA A 70 -11.20 -11.94 10.37
C ALA A 70 -11.74 -10.82 11.29
N GLY A 71 -13.00 -10.38 11.11
CA GLY A 71 -13.62 -9.32 11.90
C GLY A 71 -13.22 -7.90 11.48
N GLY A 72 -12.71 -7.71 10.26
CA GLY A 72 -12.40 -6.40 9.70
C GLY A 72 -13.65 -5.60 9.34
N CYS A 73 -13.56 -4.27 9.41
CA CYS A 73 -14.62 -3.38 8.94
C CYS A 73 -14.90 -3.60 7.44
N GLU A 74 -16.18 -3.70 7.09
CA GLU A 74 -16.63 -3.90 5.71
C GLU A 74 -16.21 -2.75 4.78
N LEU A 75 -16.24 -1.52 5.30
CA LEU A 75 -15.92 -0.30 4.59
C LEU A 75 -14.83 0.47 5.34
N MET A 76 -13.73 0.77 4.65
CA MET A 76 -12.60 1.53 5.16
C MET A 76 -12.54 2.88 4.45
N ALA A 77 -12.56 3.96 5.22
CA ALA A 77 -12.33 5.31 4.72
C ALA A 77 -10.84 5.67 4.83
N LEU A 78 -10.27 6.14 3.72
CA LEU A 78 -8.86 6.51 3.58
C LEU A 78 -8.76 7.98 3.18
N VAL A 79 -7.75 8.67 3.69
CA VAL A 79 -7.46 10.06 3.34
C VAL A 79 -6.64 10.08 2.03
N PRO A 80 -7.12 10.74 0.96
CA PRO A 80 -6.41 10.79 -0.32
C PRO A 80 -4.98 11.32 -0.22
N GLU A 81 -4.73 12.34 0.61
CA GLU A 81 -3.40 12.91 0.81
C GLU A 81 -2.34 11.89 1.27
N LEU A 82 -2.76 10.84 1.98
CA LEU A 82 -1.87 9.79 2.51
C LEU A 82 -1.77 8.57 1.57
N CYS A 83 -2.43 8.63 0.42
CA CYS A 83 -2.53 7.55 -0.54
C CYS A 83 -1.74 7.88 -1.81
N ARG A 84 -0.88 6.95 -2.22
CA ARG A 84 -0.18 7.01 -3.51
C ARG A 84 -0.76 5.99 -4.47
N VAL A 85 -1.10 6.41 -5.67
CA VAL A 85 -1.56 5.49 -6.72
C VAL A 85 -0.41 4.55 -7.08
N THR A 86 -0.71 3.25 -7.13
CA THR A 86 0.24 2.23 -7.56
C THR A 86 0.03 1.87 -9.04
N GLY A 87 1.11 1.39 -9.66
CA GLY A 87 1.10 1.00 -11.07
C GLY A 87 1.32 2.19 -12.01
N LEU A 88 1.21 1.89 -13.31
CA LEU A 88 1.32 2.86 -14.38
C LEU A 88 -0.06 3.13 -14.96
N THR A 89 -0.45 4.40 -15.06
CA THR A 89 -1.66 4.80 -15.79
C THR A 89 -1.46 4.59 -17.28
N ASP A 90 -2.55 4.50 -18.04
CA ASP A 90 -2.48 4.33 -19.50
C ASP A 90 -1.81 5.52 -20.19
N GLN A 91 -1.92 6.72 -19.61
CA GLN A 91 -1.19 7.91 -20.07
C GLN A 91 0.33 7.74 -19.87
N MET A 92 0.76 7.25 -18.72
CA MET A 92 2.18 6.97 -18.46
C MET A 92 2.72 5.85 -19.37
N ARG A 93 1.90 4.85 -19.68
CA ARG A 93 2.26 3.75 -20.60
C ARG A 93 2.34 4.20 -22.06
N SER A 94 1.49 5.15 -22.47
CA SER A 94 1.51 5.70 -23.83
C SER A 94 2.64 6.72 -24.04
N ASP A 95 3.17 7.33 -22.97
CA ASP A 95 4.37 8.17 -23.05
C ASP A 95 5.64 7.33 -23.26
N PHE A 96 6.16 7.37 -24.49
CA PHE A 96 7.37 6.67 -24.88
C PHE A 96 8.61 7.12 -24.09
N ARG A 97 8.72 8.41 -23.72
CA ARG A 97 9.89 8.93 -23.00
C ARG A 97 9.95 8.32 -21.61
N MET A 98 8.80 8.29 -20.93
CA MET A 98 8.67 7.68 -19.61
C MET A 98 8.96 6.16 -19.66
N MET A 99 8.34 5.45 -20.60
CA MET A 99 8.55 4.00 -20.73
C MET A 99 9.98 3.63 -21.13
N LYS A 100 10.68 4.48 -21.91
CA LYS A 100 12.10 4.29 -22.22
C LYS A 100 12.98 4.43 -20.98
N ALA A 101 12.81 5.50 -20.20
CA ALA A 101 13.56 5.69 -18.96
C ALA A 101 13.28 4.57 -17.92
N MET A 102 12.03 4.10 -17.85
CA MET A 102 11.67 2.97 -16.99
C MET A 102 12.28 1.65 -17.46
N SER A 103 12.33 1.44 -18.78
CA SER A 103 12.96 0.27 -19.40
C SER A 103 14.43 0.16 -19.02
N ASP A 104 15.17 1.28 -18.96
CA ASP A 104 16.59 1.28 -18.60
C ASP A 104 16.84 0.74 -17.17
N HIS A 105 15.85 0.86 -16.27
CA HIS A 105 15.93 0.38 -14.89
C HIS A 105 15.31 -1.01 -14.69
N THR A 106 14.34 -1.40 -15.52
CA THR A 106 13.56 -2.63 -15.37
C THR A 106 14.05 -3.77 -16.26
N ARG A 107 14.66 -3.46 -17.42
CA ARG A 107 15.28 -4.48 -18.29
C ARG A 107 16.62 -4.89 -17.71
N LEU A 108 16.78 -6.19 -17.49
CA LEU A 108 17.99 -6.78 -16.93
C LEU A 108 18.61 -7.73 -17.94
N ASN A 109 19.91 -7.53 -18.19
CA ASN A 109 20.70 -8.47 -18.97
C ASN A 109 20.76 -9.83 -18.26
N PRO A 110 20.85 -10.95 -19.00
CA PRO A 110 20.91 -12.30 -18.41
C PRO A 110 21.97 -12.45 -17.32
N ASP A 111 23.18 -11.94 -17.56
CA ASP A 111 24.29 -12.04 -16.60
C ASP A 111 23.97 -11.33 -15.28
N ARG A 112 23.43 -10.10 -15.36
CA ARG A 112 22.98 -9.34 -14.19
C ARG A 112 21.81 -10.00 -13.47
N ARG A 113 20.94 -10.70 -14.21
CA ARG A 113 19.84 -11.46 -13.62
C ARG A 113 20.35 -12.67 -12.84
N ILE A 114 21.32 -13.41 -13.39
CA ILE A 114 21.97 -14.54 -12.70
C ILE A 114 22.70 -14.06 -11.44
N GLU A 115 23.45 -12.95 -11.54
CA GLU A 115 24.12 -12.33 -10.40
C GLU A 115 23.13 -12.02 -9.27
N ARG A 116 22.03 -11.31 -9.57
CA ARG A 116 20.98 -10.99 -8.57
C ARG A 116 20.33 -12.22 -7.96
N LEU A 117 20.10 -13.28 -8.75
CA LEU A 117 19.54 -14.54 -8.27
C LEU A 117 20.50 -15.25 -7.31
N ASN A 118 21.78 -15.30 -7.64
CA ASN A 118 22.80 -15.89 -6.76
C ASN A 118 22.95 -15.08 -5.47
N THR A 119 22.96 -13.75 -5.54
CA THR A 119 22.97 -12.89 -4.35
C THR A 119 21.74 -13.13 -3.47
N PHE A 120 20.55 -13.25 -4.07
CA PHE A 120 19.33 -13.56 -3.35
C PHE A 120 19.39 -14.92 -2.67
N ASN A 121 19.83 -15.96 -3.38
CA ASN A 121 19.96 -17.31 -2.84
C ASN A 121 20.97 -17.36 -1.68
N ASN A 122 22.13 -16.72 -1.84
CA ASN A 122 23.14 -16.62 -0.77
C ASN A 122 22.56 -15.92 0.45
N ARG A 123 21.84 -14.81 0.29
CA ARG A 123 21.17 -14.12 1.40
C ARG A 123 20.15 -15.01 2.11
N LEU A 124 19.39 -15.79 1.36
CA LEU A 124 18.37 -16.68 1.89
C LEU A 124 18.99 -17.83 2.70
N GLN A 125 20.12 -18.39 2.27
CA GLN A 125 20.82 -19.46 2.98
C GLN A 125 21.63 -18.96 4.19
N THR A 126 22.23 -17.77 4.08
CA THR A 126 23.05 -17.18 5.16
C THR A 126 22.23 -16.60 6.30
N CYS A 127 20.95 -16.28 6.08
CA CYS A 127 20.06 -15.78 7.12
C CYS A 127 19.61 -16.92 8.04
N PRO A 128 20.02 -16.93 9.33
CA PRO A 128 19.73 -18.05 10.23
C PRO A 128 18.22 -18.25 10.44
N GLU A 129 17.45 -17.16 10.57
CA GLU A 129 15.99 -17.21 10.71
C GLU A 129 15.30 -17.90 9.54
N SER A 130 15.79 -17.67 8.31
CA SER A 130 15.25 -18.30 7.11
C SER A 130 15.68 -19.77 7.03
N ALA A 131 16.95 -20.06 7.30
CA ALA A 131 17.50 -21.41 7.27
C ALA A 131 16.84 -22.34 8.31
N ASP A 132 16.53 -21.83 9.50
CA ASP A 132 15.87 -22.62 10.55
C ASP A 132 14.42 -22.95 10.16
N VAL A 133 13.71 -22.04 9.50
CA VAL A 133 12.42 -22.36 8.89
C VAL A 133 12.57 -23.48 7.87
N PHE A 134 13.54 -23.42 6.94
CA PHE A 134 13.72 -24.51 5.96
C PHE A 134 13.97 -25.87 6.63
N LYS A 135 14.80 -25.92 7.67
CA LYS A 135 15.04 -27.16 8.45
C LYS A 135 13.77 -27.68 9.12
N ILE A 136 12.93 -26.79 9.70
CA ILE A 136 11.66 -27.18 10.33
C ILE A 136 10.75 -27.88 9.32
N TRP A 137 10.71 -27.39 8.08
CA TRP A 137 9.91 -27.96 6.99
C TRP A 137 10.61 -29.11 6.26
N GLN A 138 11.77 -29.58 6.72
CA GLN A 138 12.61 -30.62 6.09
C GLN A 138 12.90 -30.34 4.60
N MET A 139 13.10 -29.06 4.25
CA MET A 139 13.48 -28.60 2.92
C MET A 139 14.93 -28.14 2.86
#